data_AF-A0A0G4LL45-F1
#
_entry.id   AF-A0A0G4LL45-F1
#
_cell.length_a   1.000
_cell.length_b   1.000
_cell.length_c   1.000
_cell.angle_alpha   90.00
_cell.angle_beta   90.00
_cell.angle_gamma   90.00
#
_symmetry.space_group_name_H-M   'P 1'
#
loop_
_entity.id
_entity.type
_entity.pdbx_description
1 polymer ?
#
loop_
_entity_poly.entity_id
_entity_poly.type
_entity_poly.pdbx_seq_one_letter_code
_entity_poly.pdbx_strand_id
1 'polypeptide(L)'
;MPSLSSRGLWKLQSAPKPYPLKVSQRSLASVTARQLPSPIQAPSRANQSRTLAANTKLMGLPACGAGARAGGSGSGSAVNRAGFSTSAMAAAARSGAGPASSGAGIGIGMGAGPAPVSAPPPPSTALASSATARTTSQALSARANNSQISSSSFSSSSQRTAQIARHLSTASSPSHPTPYLSPASPTADMASTYTLRKIGAPHTLEHRVYIEQDGVPVSPFHDIPLYANKEQTILNMIVEIPRWTNAKQEISKDELLNPIKQDIKKGKLRFVRNCFPHKGYLWNYGAFPQTWEDPNVIHPETKAKGDNDPLDVCEIGELVGYTGQVKQVKVLGVMALLDEEETDWKVIVIDVNDPLAPKLNDVEDVERHLPGLLRATNEWFRIYKIPDGKPENQFAFTGECKNKKYAMDVVREAAEAWDRLITGKTQPGGISTTNLTVAESQSRVTPDQLPPLPAHQELPAEKIDASIDKWFFISGAAS
;
A
#
# COMPACT_ATOMS: atom_id res chain seq x y z
N MET A 1 15.98 7.94 70.64
CA MET A 1 16.60 9.15 70.04
C MET A 1 18.10 9.09 70.29
N PRO A 2 18.97 9.45 69.33
CA PRO A 2 19.18 8.63 68.12
C PRO A 2 20.67 8.42 67.76
N SER A 3 20.97 7.40 66.96
CA SER A 3 22.07 7.42 65.97
C SER A 3 21.98 6.22 65.01
N LEU A 4 22.47 6.38 63.77
CA LEU A 4 22.62 5.30 62.79
C LEU A 4 24.09 4.94 62.63
N SER A 5 24.42 3.65 62.50
CA SER A 5 25.50 3.15 61.63
C SER A 5 25.53 1.61 61.63
N SER A 6 25.01 0.97 60.57
CA SER A 6 25.08 -0.49 60.39
C SER A 6 25.56 -0.84 58.98
N ARG A 7 26.87 -1.08 58.82
CA ARG A 7 27.45 -1.57 57.56
C ARG A 7 27.24 -3.08 57.42
N GLY A 8 26.19 -3.50 56.72
CA GLY A 8 25.94 -4.91 56.43
C GLY A 8 26.74 -5.41 55.22
N LEU A 9 27.71 -6.32 55.45
CA LEU A 9 28.31 -7.11 54.37
C LEU A 9 27.29 -8.13 53.86
N TRP A 10 27.09 -8.19 52.55
CA TRP A 10 26.41 -9.31 51.89
C TRP A 10 27.40 -10.10 51.03
N LYS A 11 27.36 -11.43 51.18
CA LYS A 11 28.28 -12.36 50.52
C LYS A 11 27.93 -12.51 49.03
N LEU A 12 28.94 -12.50 48.15
CA LEU A 12 28.78 -13.08 46.82
C LEU A 12 28.49 -14.57 46.96
N GLN A 13 27.49 -15.06 46.21
CA GLN A 13 27.31 -16.49 45.98
C GLN A 13 28.17 -16.93 44.78
N SER A 14 28.69 -18.16 44.85
CA SER A 14 29.68 -18.70 43.91
C SER A 14 29.06 -19.25 42.62
N ALA A 15 29.66 -18.93 41.48
CA ALA A 15 29.31 -19.52 40.18
C ALA A 15 29.65 -21.03 40.10
N PRO A 16 28.91 -21.83 39.30
CA PRO A 16 29.19 -23.25 39.09
C PRO A 16 30.45 -23.49 38.24
N LYS A 17 31.11 -24.63 38.45
CA LYS A 17 32.33 -25.05 37.72
C LYS A 17 31.99 -25.82 36.42
N PRO A 18 32.84 -25.76 35.39
CA PRO A 18 32.63 -26.49 34.13
C PRO A 18 32.93 -27.99 34.26
N TYR A 19 32.26 -28.79 33.42
CA TYR A 19 32.52 -30.24 33.27
C TYR A 19 33.71 -30.50 32.32
N PRO A 20 34.58 -31.49 32.61
CA PRO A 20 35.71 -31.83 31.75
C PRO A 20 35.34 -32.75 30.57
N LEU A 21 35.82 -32.41 29.38
CA LEU A 21 35.80 -33.28 28.20
C LEU A 21 36.71 -34.50 28.37
N LYS A 22 36.29 -35.67 27.88
CA LYS A 22 37.18 -36.80 27.61
C LYS A 22 37.30 -37.03 26.10
N VAL A 23 38.52 -36.92 25.59
CA VAL A 23 38.86 -37.26 24.21
C VAL A 23 39.21 -38.75 24.12
N SER A 24 38.79 -39.41 23.04
CA SER A 24 39.22 -40.75 22.67
C SER A 24 39.68 -40.74 21.20
N GLN A 25 40.97 -40.96 20.96
CA GLN A 25 41.53 -41.08 19.61
C GLN A 25 41.45 -42.52 19.12
N ARG A 26 41.08 -42.73 17.85
CA ARG A 26 41.56 -43.86 17.03
C ARG A 26 41.61 -43.49 15.55
N SER A 27 42.37 -44.27 14.79
CA SER A 27 43.01 -43.84 13.54
C SER A 27 42.10 -43.79 12.31
N LEU A 28 42.48 -42.86 11.43
CA LEU A 28 42.26 -42.80 9.99
C LEU A 28 42.10 -44.15 9.27
N ALA A 29 41.22 -44.16 8.27
CA ALA A 29 41.37 -44.93 7.03
C ALA A 29 40.88 -44.06 5.85
N SER A 30 41.60 -44.08 4.72
CA SER A 30 41.32 -43.26 3.54
C SER A 30 40.43 -43.97 2.53
N VAL A 31 39.45 -43.27 1.95
CA VAL A 31 38.76 -43.69 0.72
C VAL A 31 38.80 -42.56 -0.31
N THR A 32 39.04 -42.91 -1.56
CA THR A 32 39.33 -41.99 -2.67
C THR A 32 38.09 -41.33 -3.26
N ALA A 33 38.31 -40.18 -3.91
CA ALA A 33 37.30 -39.50 -4.70
C ALA A 33 36.75 -40.38 -5.84
N ARG A 34 35.45 -40.27 -6.11
CA ARG A 34 34.82 -40.69 -7.37
C ARG A 34 33.98 -39.55 -7.92
N GLN A 35 34.10 -39.33 -9.22
CA GLN A 35 33.24 -38.40 -9.95
C GLN A 35 31.81 -38.95 -10.02
N LEU A 36 30.82 -38.06 -10.01
CA LEU A 36 29.46 -38.33 -10.49
C LEU A 36 29.08 -37.26 -11.54
N PRO A 37 28.22 -37.59 -12.52
CA PRO A 37 28.23 -36.92 -13.82
C PRO A 37 27.36 -35.67 -13.93
N SER A 38 27.68 -34.86 -14.95
CA SER A 38 26.91 -33.72 -15.46
C SER A 38 25.47 -34.10 -15.88
N PRO A 39 24.53 -33.13 -15.92
CA PRO A 39 23.10 -33.40 -16.10
C PRO A 39 22.72 -33.93 -17.49
N ILE A 40 21.59 -34.65 -17.52
CA ILE A 40 20.99 -35.25 -18.72
C ILE A 40 20.44 -34.15 -19.64
N GLN A 41 20.78 -34.21 -20.92
CA GLN A 41 20.20 -33.35 -21.96
C GLN A 41 18.80 -33.83 -22.36
N ALA A 42 17.84 -32.90 -22.47
CA ALA A 42 16.58 -33.15 -23.13
C ALA A 42 16.77 -33.16 -24.66
N PRO A 43 16.22 -34.13 -25.42
CA PRO A 43 16.37 -34.18 -26.87
C PRO A 43 15.47 -33.14 -27.55
N SER A 44 16.04 -32.39 -28.50
CA SER A 44 15.27 -31.53 -29.40
C SER A 44 14.73 -32.33 -30.59
N ARG A 45 13.54 -31.98 -31.06
CA ARG A 45 13.10 -32.30 -32.43
C ARG A 45 12.02 -31.34 -32.93
N ALA A 46 12.38 -30.53 -33.92
CA ALA A 46 11.43 -29.85 -34.77
C ALA A 46 11.30 -30.63 -36.09
N ASN A 47 10.07 -30.84 -36.57
CA ASN A 47 9.67 -30.64 -37.98
C ASN A 47 8.24 -31.14 -38.24
N GLN A 48 7.45 -30.29 -38.91
CA GLN A 48 6.53 -30.64 -40.03
C GLN A 48 5.32 -31.57 -39.73
N SER A 49 4.18 -31.50 -40.44
CA SER A 49 3.61 -30.49 -41.35
C SER A 49 2.15 -30.87 -41.70
N ARG A 50 1.42 -29.96 -42.36
CA ARG A 50 0.17 -30.16 -43.14
C ARG A 50 -1.15 -30.40 -42.39
N THR A 51 -1.98 -29.35 -42.46
CA THR A 51 -3.34 -29.36 -43.03
C THR A 51 -3.87 -30.65 -43.69
N LEU A 52 -5.11 -31.01 -43.38
CA LEU A 52 -6.23 -30.96 -44.35
C LEU A 52 -7.60 -31.03 -43.64
N ALA A 53 -8.69 -30.89 -44.39
CA ALA A 53 -10.02 -30.56 -43.87
C ALA A 53 -11.11 -31.60 -44.20
N ALA A 54 -12.23 -31.47 -43.47
CA ALA A 54 -13.60 -31.92 -43.78
C ALA A 54 -13.89 -33.43 -44.00
N ASN A 55 -14.94 -33.92 -43.33
CA ASN A 55 -16.10 -34.44 -44.07
C ASN A 55 -17.41 -34.50 -43.26
N THR A 56 -18.52 -34.76 -43.96
CA THR A 56 -19.90 -34.53 -43.49
C THR A 56 -20.79 -35.78 -43.60
N LYS A 57 -21.66 -36.04 -42.60
CA LYS A 57 -22.97 -36.75 -42.71
C LYS A 57 -23.71 -36.65 -41.36
N LEU A 58 -25.02 -36.37 -41.18
CA LEU A 58 -26.26 -36.40 -41.98
C LEU A 58 -27.18 -37.62 -41.74
N MET A 59 -28.25 -37.41 -40.94
CA MET A 59 -29.61 -38.00 -40.89
C MET A 59 -30.40 -37.23 -39.80
N GLY A 60 -31.73 -37.04 -39.77
CA GLY A 60 -32.83 -37.36 -40.70
C GLY A 60 -34.16 -36.69 -40.22
N LEU A 61 -35.19 -36.62 -41.09
CA LEU A 61 -36.53 -36.00 -40.85
C LEU A 61 -37.58 -37.08 -40.46
N PRO A 62 -38.73 -36.75 -39.80
CA PRO A 62 -39.94 -36.10 -40.38
C PRO A 62 -40.46 -34.89 -39.53
N ALA A 63 -41.35 -33.96 -39.94
CA ALA A 63 -42.55 -33.93 -40.82
C ALA A 63 -43.85 -34.51 -40.15
N CYS A 64 -45.07 -33.93 -40.25
CA CYS A 64 -45.55 -32.69 -40.87
C CYS A 64 -46.96 -32.25 -40.36
N GLY A 65 -47.31 -30.95 -40.46
CA GLY A 65 -48.70 -30.43 -40.47
C GLY A 65 -49.42 -30.19 -39.12
N ALA A 66 -50.55 -29.46 -39.05
CA ALA A 66 -51.15 -28.50 -40.00
C ALA A 66 -52.29 -27.63 -39.36
N GLY A 67 -52.45 -26.38 -39.82
CA GLY A 67 -53.66 -25.54 -39.68
C GLY A 67 -53.77 -24.59 -38.46
N ALA A 68 -54.68 -23.61 -38.41
CA ALA A 68 -55.05 -22.57 -39.40
C ALA A 68 -56.12 -21.58 -38.84
N ARG A 69 -55.90 -20.25 -38.99
CA ARG A 69 -56.90 -19.14 -38.93
C ARG A 69 -57.64 -18.89 -37.59
N ALA A 70 -58.26 -17.73 -37.30
CA ALA A 70 -58.03 -16.33 -37.77
C ALA A 70 -58.87 -15.31 -36.94
N GLY A 71 -58.43 -14.04 -36.90
CA GLY A 71 -59.25 -12.85 -36.58
C GLY A 71 -59.39 -12.48 -35.08
N GLY A 72 -59.59 -11.21 -34.71
CA GLY A 72 -59.48 -9.97 -35.49
C GLY A 72 -60.25 -8.75 -34.92
N SER A 73 -59.68 -7.53 -35.06
CA SER A 73 -60.28 -6.19 -34.82
C SER A 73 -60.71 -5.81 -33.37
N GLY A 74 -60.73 -4.53 -32.95
CA GLY A 74 -60.24 -3.29 -33.59
C GLY A 74 -60.77 -1.98 -32.94
N SER A 75 -60.13 -0.82 -33.21
CA SER A 75 -60.48 0.58 -32.78
C SER A 75 -60.50 0.89 -31.26
N GLY A 76 -60.38 2.14 -30.75
CA GLY A 76 -60.09 3.48 -31.33
C GLY A 76 -60.54 4.62 -30.36
N SER A 77 -60.20 5.92 -30.48
CA SER A 77 -59.22 6.66 -31.31
C SER A 77 -59.06 8.15 -30.83
N ALA A 78 -57.82 8.67 -30.71
CA ALA A 78 -57.45 10.09 -30.45
C ALA A 78 -57.93 10.67 -29.08
N VAL A 79 -57.63 11.89 -28.57
CA VAL A 79 -57.08 13.22 -28.99
C VAL A 79 -56.43 13.83 -27.69
N ASN A 80 -55.42 14.72 -27.49
CA ASN A 80 -54.46 15.69 -28.14
C ASN A 80 -53.28 15.88 -27.10
N ARG A 81 -52.28 16.80 -27.13
CA ARG A 81 -51.36 17.42 -28.14
C ARG A 81 -50.40 18.43 -27.43
N ALA A 82 -49.18 18.63 -27.98
CA ALA A 82 -48.15 19.65 -27.66
C ALA A 82 -47.24 19.43 -26.41
N GLY A 83 -45.92 19.74 -26.47
CA GLY A 83 -45.09 20.05 -27.65
C GLY A 83 -43.69 20.64 -27.37
N PHE A 84 -42.80 20.54 -28.38
CA PHE A 84 -41.51 21.27 -28.58
C PHE A 84 -40.34 21.01 -27.58
N SER A 85 -39.05 20.96 -27.98
CA SER A 85 -38.48 20.80 -29.33
C SER A 85 -37.04 20.24 -29.32
N THR A 86 -36.70 19.54 -30.41
CA THR A 86 -35.42 19.45 -31.17
C THR A 86 -34.16 20.18 -30.64
N SER A 87 -32.92 19.68 -30.85
CA SER A 87 -32.45 19.00 -32.08
C SER A 87 -31.30 18.00 -31.87
N ALA A 88 -31.31 16.95 -32.68
CA ALA A 88 -30.12 16.23 -33.15
C ALA A 88 -30.30 15.97 -34.65
N MET A 89 -29.21 15.79 -35.40
CA MET A 89 -29.20 15.09 -36.70
C MET A 89 -27.79 14.62 -37.06
N ALA A 90 -27.69 13.60 -37.93
CA ALA A 90 -26.48 12.82 -38.14
C ALA A 90 -25.96 12.85 -39.59
N ALA A 91 -24.90 12.08 -39.84
CA ALA A 91 -24.13 12.06 -41.09
C ALA A 91 -24.90 11.55 -42.33
N ALA A 92 -24.38 11.91 -43.50
CA ALA A 92 -24.63 11.23 -44.78
C ALA A 92 -23.34 11.24 -45.62
N ALA A 93 -23.14 10.21 -46.45
CA ALA A 93 -21.99 10.08 -47.34
C ALA A 93 -22.38 9.42 -48.66
N ARG A 94 -21.81 9.88 -49.78
CA ARG A 94 -21.67 9.14 -51.05
C ARG A 94 -20.71 9.84 -52.03
N SER A 95 -20.42 9.17 -53.15
CA SER A 95 -19.16 9.28 -53.92
C SER A 95 -19.35 9.58 -55.42
N GLY A 96 -18.34 10.15 -56.10
CA GLY A 96 -18.30 10.17 -57.57
C GLY A 96 -17.05 10.76 -58.25
N ALA A 97 -16.38 9.92 -59.08
CA ALA A 97 -15.51 10.23 -60.23
C ALA A 97 -14.16 10.99 -60.08
N GLY A 98 -13.23 10.68 -61.00
CA GLY A 98 -11.97 11.42 -61.31
C GLY A 98 -11.99 11.95 -62.76
N PRO A 99 -10.86 12.12 -63.51
CA PRO A 99 -9.57 11.42 -63.36
C PRO A 99 -8.24 12.23 -63.61
N ALA A 100 -7.11 11.56 -63.34
CA ALA A 100 -5.79 11.56 -64.01
C ALA A 100 -5.01 12.86 -64.37
N SER A 101 -3.72 12.92 -63.94
CA SER A 101 -2.55 12.88 -64.87
C SER A 101 -1.18 12.78 -64.14
N SER A 102 -0.13 12.45 -64.90
CA SER A 102 1.33 12.31 -64.65
C SER A 102 2.02 13.18 -63.58
N GLY A 103 3.22 12.83 -63.04
CA GLY A 103 4.05 11.63 -63.24
C GLY A 103 5.58 11.89 -63.10
N ALA A 104 6.35 10.86 -62.68
CA ALA A 104 7.82 10.81 -62.50
C ALA A 104 8.49 11.76 -61.45
N GLY A 105 9.65 11.44 -60.87
CA GLY A 105 10.33 10.13 -60.82
C GLY A 105 11.85 10.13 -60.52
N ILE A 106 12.23 9.48 -59.41
CA ILE A 106 13.50 8.72 -59.17
C ILE A 106 14.83 9.50 -59.07
N GLY A 107 15.64 9.17 -58.04
CA GLY A 107 17.08 9.51 -57.97
C GLY A 107 17.74 9.09 -56.65
N ILE A 108 18.57 8.03 -56.64
CA ILE A 108 19.30 7.50 -55.47
C ILE A 108 20.79 7.32 -55.84
N GLY A 109 21.75 7.71 -55.00
CA GLY A 109 23.18 7.47 -55.30
C GLY A 109 24.23 8.00 -54.29
N MET A 110 24.45 7.24 -53.21
CA MET A 110 25.69 7.04 -52.42
C MET A 110 26.96 7.92 -52.62
N GLY A 111 27.65 8.30 -51.52
CA GLY A 111 29.11 8.55 -51.57
C GLY A 111 29.80 9.28 -50.40
N ALA A 112 30.49 8.53 -49.52
CA ALA A 112 31.63 8.92 -48.65
C ALA A 112 31.50 10.02 -47.54
N GLY A 113 32.36 9.89 -46.52
CA GLY A 113 32.68 10.91 -45.49
C GLY A 113 34.19 11.24 -45.50
N PRO A 114 34.87 11.66 -44.40
CA PRO A 114 34.44 11.64 -42.99
C PRO A 114 34.83 12.89 -42.12
N ALA A 115 34.68 12.75 -40.80
CA ALA A 115 35.36 13.46 -39.70
C ALA A 115 34.84 14.86 -39.24
N PRO A 116 35.06 15.26 -37.96
CA PRO A 116 34.27 16.31 -37.29
C PRO A 116 35.05 17.61 -36.95
N VAL A 117 34.34 18.62 -36.42
CA VAL A 117 34.91 19.84 -35.82
C VAL A 117 34.23 20.17 -34.48
N SER A 118 34.94 20.84 -33.58
CA SER A 118 34.70 20.84 -32.13
C SER A 118 33.79 21.97 -31.58
N ALA A 119 33.33 21.79 -30.33
CA ALA A 119 32.58 22.79 -29.56
C ALA A 119 33.44 23.99 -29.10
N PRO A 120 32.83 25.17 -28.83
CA PRO A 120 33.55 26.37 -28.40
C PRO A 120 33.81 26.44 -26.88
N PRO A 121 34.92 27.07 -26.43
CA PRO A 121 35.20 27.34 -25.02
C PRO A 121 34.60 28.67 -24.51
N PRO A 122 34.47 28.87 -23.18
CA PRO A 122 34.01 30.13 -22.59
C PRO A 122 35.10 31.24 -22.60
N PRO A 123 34.72 32.53 -22.53
CA PRO A 123 35.65 33.64 -22.50
C PRO A 123 36.37 33.82 -21.15
N SER A 124 37.52 34.49 -21.15
CA SER A 124 38.24 34.90 -19.95
C SER A 124 38.99 36.23 -20.16
N THR A 125 38.74 37.19 -19.28
CA THR A 125 39.48 38.45 -19.12
C THR A 125 39.34 38.91 -17.66
N ALA A 126 40.24 39.70 -17.07
CA ALA A 126 41.70 39.84 -17.23
C ALA A 126 42.19 40.58 -15.97
N LEU A 127 43.43 40.34 -15.51
CA LEU A 127 43.92 40.96 -14.26
C LEU A 127 44.18 42.47 -14.39
N ALA A 128 44.01 43.18 -13.26
CA ALA A 128 44.76 44.40 -12.92
C ALA A 128 45.22 44.29 -11.45
N SER A 129 46.38 44.86 -11.12
CA SER A 129 47.23 44.32 -10.04
C SER A 129 47.45 45.25 -8.85
N SER A 130 47.55 44.63 -7.66
CA SER A 130 48.47 44.94 -6.55
C SER A 130 48.65 46.39 -6.05
N ALA A 131 48.28 46.62 -4.79
CA ALA A 131 48.96 47.57 -3.89
C ALA A 131 49.09 46.91 -2.49
N THR A 132 50.07 47.34 -1.69
CA THR A 132 50.60 46.51 -0.58
C THR A 132 50.64 47.24 0.77
N ALA A 133 50.47 46.45 1.84
CA ALA A 133 51.20 46.53 3.12
C ALA A 133 50.52 47.13 4.39
N ARG A 134 50.90 46.50 5.52
CA ARG A 134 51.00 46.98 6.92
C ARG A 134 49.72 47.17 7.75
N THR A 135 49.43 46.08 8.47
CA THR A 135 49.38 46.01 9.94
C THR A 135 49.84 47.26 10.72
N THR A 136 49.01 47.71 11.67
CA THR A 136 49.42 47.97 13.06
C THR A 136 48.23 47.80 14.00
N SER A 137 48.51 47.44 15.25
CA SER A 137 47.53 47.30 16.32
C SER A 137 47.50 48.53 17.23
N GLN A 138 46.36 48.78 17.87
CA GLN A 138 46.29 49.18 19.28
C GLN A 138 44.86 49.00 19.82
N ALA A 139 44.76 48.75 21.12
CA ALA A 139 43.50 48.71 21.87
C ALA A 139 43.43 49.94 22.78
N LEU A 140 42.25 50.31 23.28
CA LEU A 140 42.11 51.03 24.55
C LEU A 140 40.69 50.94 25.14
N SER A 141 40.65 50.59 26.43
CA SER A 141 39.68 50.91 27.49
C SER A 141 38.16 50.94 27.27
N ALA A 142 37.46 50.27 28.17
CA ALA A 142 36.01 50.36 28.33
C ALA A 142 35.57 51.61 29.14
N ARG A 143 34.29 52.00 28.97
CA ARG A 143 33.52 52.71 29.99
C ARG A 143 32.07 52.25 29.94
N ALA A 144 31.51 51.84 31.08
CA ALA A 144 30.14 51.37 31.15
C ALA A 144 29.13 52.54 31.13
N ASN A 145 27.92 52.26 30.65
CA ASN A 145 26.73 52.90 31.19
C ASN A 145 25.50 51.98 31.09
N ASN A 146 24.48 52.26 31.90
CA ASN A 146 23.41 51.33 32.27
C ASN A 146 22.15 51.46 31.39
N SER A 147 21.58 50.33 30.94
CA SER A 147 20.19 50.24 30.48
C SER A 147 19.60 48.84 30.73
N GLN A 148 18.34 48.79 31.12
CA GLN A 148 17.63 47.55 31.49
C GLN A 148 16.95 46.93 30.26
N ILE A 149 17.09 45.61 30.08
CA ILE A 149 16.20 44.80 29.24
C ILE A 149 15.82 43.54 30.04
N SER A 150 14.54 43.15 29.98
CA SER A 150 13.93 42.11 30.81
C SER A 150 14.22 40.68 30.31
N SER A 151 14.34 39.74 31.25
CA SER A 151 14.56 38.31 31.00
C SER A 151 13.29 37.49 31.25
N SER A 152 12.81 36.73 30.25
CA SER A 152 11.63 35.87 30.39
C SER A 152 11.58 34.73 29.35
N SER A 153 12.38 33.67 29.53
CA SER A 153 12.48 32.59 28.53
C SER A 153 12.94 31.20 29.04
N PHE A 154 12.78 30.85 30.32
CA PHE A 154 13.18 29.52 30.85
C PHE A 154 12.18 28.88 31.82
N SER A 155 11.00 28.45 31.34
CA SER A 155 10.01 27.73 32.19
C SER A 155 8.94 26.92 31.41
N SER A 156 9.34 25.99 30.54
CA SER A 156 8.39 25.10 29.83
C SER A 156 8.70 23.59 29.86
N SER A 157 9.93 23.19 30.20
CA SER A 157 10.35 21.77 30.20
C SER A 157 9.84 20.96 31.40
N SER A 158 9.58 21.61 32.55
CA SER A 158 9.30 20.91 33.82
C SER A 158 7.84 20.45 34.03
N GLN A 159 6.89 20.88 33.19
CA GLN A 159 5.46 20.57 33.41
C GLN A 159 5.01 19.23 32.80
N ARG A 160 5.66 18.75 31.73
CA ARG A 160 5.25 17.49 31.06
C ARG A 160 5.51 16.24 31.90
N THR A 161 6.54 16.24 32.76
CA THR A 161 6.88 15.09 33.63
C THR A 161 5.87 14.89 34.77
N ALA A 162 5.15 15.94 35.19
CA ALA A 162 4.24 15.90 36.33
C ALA A 162 2.87 15.26 36.03
N GLN A 163 2.47 15.17 34.76
CA GLN A 163 1.18 14.59 34.36
C GLN A 163 1.22 13.05 34.27
N ILE A 164 2.35 12.48 33.81
CA ILE A 164 2.53 11.03 33.69
C ILE A 164 2.50 10.34 35.07
N ALA A 165 3.08 10.97 36.09
CA ALA A 165 3.15 10.42 37.46
C ALA A 165 1.79 10.28 38.17
N ARG A 166 0.68 10.78 37.60
CA ARG A 166 -0.66 10.67 38.19
C ARG A 166 -1.51 9.52 37.67
N HIS A 167 -1.08 8.81 36.62
CA HIS A 167 -1.84 7.69 36.02
C HIS A 167 -1.44 6.29 36.54
N LEU A 168 -0.54 6.19 37.53
CA LEU A 168 0.03 4.92 37.99
C LEU A 168 -0.24 4.60 39.49
N SER A 169 -1.23 5.24 40.12
CA SER A 169 -1.40 5.18 41.60
C SER A 169 -2.85 5.19 42.13
N THR A 170 -3.71 4.26 41.70
CA THR A 170 -4.87 3.79 42.52
C THR A 170 -5.34 2.40 42.11
N ALA A 171 -5.24 1.41 42.99
CA ALA A 171 -5.87 0.10 42.83
C ALA A 171 -6.14 -0.58 44.19
N SER A 172 -7.37 -0.48 44.71
CA SER A 172 -7.95 -1.37 45.73
C SER A 172 -9.45 -1.05 45.95
N SER A 173 -10.24 -2.09 46.20
CA SER A 173 -11.73 -2.06 46.31
C SER A 173 -12.15 -2.36 47.77
N PRO A 174 -13.44 -2.64 48.09
CA PRO A 174 -14.73 -2.22 47.50
C PRO A 174 -15.74 -1.65 48.55
N SER A 175 -16.85 -1.05 48.11
CA SER A 175 -18.08 -0.95 48.94
C SER A 175 -19.35 -0.77 48.08
N HIS A 176 -20.54 -0.98 48.67
CA HIS A 176 -21.81 -1.22 47.97
C HIS A 176 -23.01 -0.85 48.88
N PRO A 177 -24.24 -0.64 48.37
CA PRO A 177 -24.62 0.43 47.45
C PRO A 177 -25.85 1.24 47.95
N THR A 178 -26.12 2.41 47.35
CA THR A 178 -27.40 3.14 47.49
C THR A 178 -27.86 3.72 46.15
N PRO A 179 -29.14 3.58 45.74
CA PRO A 179 -29.59 3.96 44.40
C PRO A 179 -30.02 5.43 44.30
N TYR A 180 -29.59 6.11 43.23
CA TYR A 180 -30.21 7.36 42.76
C TYR A 180 -30.52 7.25 41.26
N LEU A 181 -31.77 7.50 40.90
CA LEU A 181 -32.28 7.49 39.53
C LEU A 181 -32.09 8.87 38.89
N SER A 182 -31.35 8.95 37.78
CA SER A 182 -31.52 9.89 36.64
C SER A 182 -30.22 10.05 35.82
N PRO A 183 -30.30 10.41 34.53
CA PRO A 183 -31.16 9.88 33.49
C PRO A 183 -30.31 9.13 32.43
N ALA A 184 -30.94 8.53 31.42
CA ALA A 184 -30.20 7.81 30.39
C ALA A 184 -29.39 8.75 29.47
N SER A 185 -28.06 8.73 29.59
CA SER A 185 -27.15 9.27 28.58
C SER A 185 -27.03 8.27 27.42
N PRO A 186 -27.31 8.65 26.16
CA PRO A 186 -27.05 7.80 25.02
C PRO A 186 -25.56 7.83 24.68
N THR A 187 -24.74 7.11 25.46
CA THR A 187 -23.45 6.63 24.98
C THR A 187 -23.71 5.54 23.95
N ALA A 188 -24.12 5.97 22.74
CA ALA A 188 -24.01 5.18 21.55
C ALA A 188 -22.51 4.97 21.31
N ASP A 189 -21.99 3.86 21.85
CA ASP A 189 -20.63 3.42 21.62
C ASP A 189 -20.46 3.28 20.10
N MET A 190 -19.53 4.06 19.52
CA MET A 190 -19.28 4.08 18.07
C MET A 190 -18.44 2.86 17.67
N ALA A 191 -18.95 1.69 18.01
CA ALA A 191 -18.46 0.42 17.50
C ALA A 191 -18.48 0.48 15.96
N SER A 192 -17.40 0.03 15.33
CA SER A 192 -17.36 -0.09 13.87
C SER A 192 -18.48 -1.02 13.42
N THR A 193 -19.23 -0.60 12.39
CA THR A 193 -20.25 -1.45 11.71
C THR A 193 -19.66 -2.77 11.19
N TYR A 194 -18.34 -2.83 11.10
CA TYR A 194 -17.54 -3.98 10.72
C TYR A 194 -16.95 -4.70 11.94
N THR A 195 -17.10 -6.02 11.98
CA THR A 195 -16.48 -6.94 12.95
C THR A 195 -15.52 -7.91 12.25
N LEU A 196 -14.82 -8.77 12.99
CA LEU A 196 -13.78 -9.66 12.45
C LEU A 196 -14.02 -11.15 12.71
N ARG A 197 -13.98 -11.94 11.63
CA ARG A 197 -13.89 -13.40 11.68
C ARG A 197 -12.45 -13.84 11.42
N LYS A 198 -11.75 -14.15 12.51
CA LYS A 198 -10.41 -14.75 12.50
C LYS A 198 -10.51 -16.26 12.29
N ILE A 199 -9.72 -16.82 11.39
CA ILE A 199 -9.53 -18.27 11.22
C ILE A 199 -8.05 -18.58 11.48
N GLY A 200 -7.75 -19.65 12.23
CA GLY A 200 -6.38 -20.04 12.55
C GLY A 200 -5.66 -19.08 13.50
N ALA A 201 -4.54 -19.52 14.07
CA ALA A 201 -3.70 -18.70 14.93
C ALA A 201 -2.93 -17.65 14.10
N PRO A 202 -2.81 -16.39 14.55
CA PRO A 202 -1.92 -15.42 13.91
C PRO A 202 -0.49 -15.96 13.79
N HIS A 203 0.19 -15.64 12.68
CA HIS A 203 1.50 -16.18 12.29
C HIS A 203 1.51 -17.68 11.90
N THR A 204 0.41 -18.23 11.36
CA THR A 204 0.40 -19.51 10.65
C THR A 204 -0.07 -19.36 9.19
N LEU A 205 0.13 -20.39 8.35
CA LEU A 205 -0.21 -20.36 6.91
C LEU A 205 -1.73 -20.35 6.67
N GLU A 206 -2.47 -20.90 7.63
CA GLU A 206 -3.92 -21.03 7.68
C GLU A 206 -4.61 -19.75 8.15
N HIS A 207 -3.85 -18.77 8.66
CA HIS A 207 -4.43 -17.58 9.28
C HIS A 207 -5.16 -16.71 8.25
N ARG A 208 -6.42 -16.38 8.52
CA ARG A 208 -7.24 -15.47 7.71
C ARG A 208 -8.02 -14.52 8.61
N VAL A 209 -8.12 -13.26 8.20
CA VAL A 209 -9.01 -12.27 8.82
C VAL A 209 -10.03 -11.83 7.78
N TYR A 210 -11.25 -12.35 7.89
CA TYR A 210 -12.41 -11.84 7.17
C TYR A 210 -12.98 -10.64 7.91
N ILE A 211 -13.38 -9.61 7.16
CA ILE A 211 -14.21 -8.54 7.68
C ILE A 211 -15.68 -8.98 7.55
N GLU A 212 -16.48 -8.72 8.57
CA GLU A 212 -17.91 -9.01 8.60
C GLU A 212 -18.70 -7.72 8.73
N GLN A 213 -19.83 -7.63 8.02
CA GLN A 213 -20.86 -6.63 8.27
C GLN A 213 -22.12 -7.37 8.76
N ASP A 214 -22.70 -6.94 9.88
CA ASP A 214 -23.90 -7.56 10.48
C ASP A 214 -23.76 -9.10 10.71
N GLY A 215 -22.52 -9.57 10.94
CA GLY A 215 -22.18 -11.00 11.12
C GLY A 215 -22.01 -11.81 9.83
N VAL A 216 -22.12 -11.17 8.66
CA VAL A 216 -21.90 -11.78 7.34
C VAL A 216 -20.52 -11.36 6.81
N PRO A 217 -19.62 -12.29 6.46
CA PRO A 217 -18.36 -11.97 5.80
C PRO A 217 -18.56 -11.23 4.48
N VAL A 218 -17.77 -10.19 4.26
CA VAL A 218 -17.80 -9.29 3.09
C VAL A 218 -16.39 -9.11 2.53
N SER A 219 -16.25 -8.87 1.23
CA SER A 219 -14.97 -8.62 0.59
C SER A 219 -14.37 -7.27 1.04
N PRO A 220 -13.18 -7.23 1.67
CA PRO A 220 -12.49 -5.98 1.96
C PRO A 220 -11.94 -5.31 0.70
N PHE A 221 -11.87 -6.00 -0.44
CA PHE A 221 -11.48 -5.42 -1.72
C PHE A 221 -12.68 -4.77 -2.43
N HIS A 222 -13.89 -5.31 -2.28
CA HIS A 222 -15.02 -4.98 -3.17
C HIS A 222 -16.29 -4.50 -2.47
N ASP A 223 -16.62 -5.01 -1.29
CA ASP A 223 -17.92 -4.76 -0.66
C ASP A 223 -17.95 -3.50 0.21
N ILE A 224 -16.80 -3.11 0.77
CA ILE A 224 -16.65 -1.95 1.66
C ILE A 224 -16.54 -0.68 0.79
N PRO A 225 -17.41 0.33 0.95
CA PRO A 225 -17.37 1.53 0.12
C PRO A 225 -16.06 2.32 0.27
N LEU A 226 -15.45 2.74 -0.85
CA LEU A 226 -14.28 3.64 -0.84
C LEU A 226 -14.52 4.91 -0.02
N TYR A 227 -15.69 5.54 -0.20
CA TYR A 227 -16.06 6.77 0.47
C TYR A 227 -16.96 6.51 1.67
N ALA A 228 -16.58 7.06 2.83
CA ALA A 228 -17.34 6.95 4.07
C ALA A 228 -18.47 8.00 4.17
N ASN A 229 -18.42 9.06 3.36
CA ASN A 229 -19.42 10.13 3.31
C ASN A 229 -19.84 10.51 1.88
N LYS A 230 -21.02 11.12 1.75
CA LYS A 230 -21.62 11.47 0.45
C LYS A 230 -20.84 12.56 -0.30
N GLU A 231 -20.12 13.39 0.43
CA GLU A 231 -19.32 14.49 -0.11
C GLU A 231 -17.94 14.02 -0.62
N GLN A 232 -17.64 12.71 -0.51
CA GLN A 232 -16.41 12.07 -1.01
C GLN A 232 -15.10 12.68 -0.46
N THR A 233 -15.16 13.22 0.78
CA THR A 233 -14.02 13.86 1.46
C THR A 233 -13.35 12.98 2.52
N ILE A 234 -14.07 11.97 3.02
CA ILE A 234 -13.62 10.95 3.98
C ILE A 234 -13.71 9.58 3.32
N LEU A 235 -12.65 8.79 3.44
CA LEU A 235 -12.52 7.47 2.81
C LEU A 235 -12.46 6.38 3.89
N ASN A 236 -12.87 5.16 3.55
CA ASN A 236 -12.61 3.99 4.39
C ASN A 236 -11.26 3.39 4.00
N MET A 237 -10.33 3.25 4.94
CA MET A 237 -9.09 2.48 4.78
C MET A 237 -9.29 1.10 5.43
N ILE A 238 -8.79 0.05 4.78
CA ILE A 238 -8.62 -1.27 5.40
C ILE A 238 -7.20 -1.35 5.98
N VAL A 239 -7.05 -1.48 7.29
CA VAL A 239 -5.74 -1.71 7.92
C VAL A 239 -5.36 -3.18 7.79
N GLU A 240 -4.21 -3.46 7.19
CA GLU A 240 -3.65 -4.80 7.05
C GLU A 240 -2.57 -5.04 8.09
N ILE A 241 -1.62 -4.10 8.21
CA ILE A 241 -0.40 -4.24 9.02
C ILE A 241 -0.34 -3.12 10.05
N PRO A 242 -0.51 -3.43 11.35
CA PRO A 242 -0.36 -2.46 12.43
C PRO A 242 1.06 -1.88 12.51
N ARG A 243 1.15 -0.60 12.88
CA ARG A 243 2.44 0.09 13.05
C ARG A 243 3.39 -0.65 14.00
N TRP A 244 4.67 -0.67 13.64
CA TRP A 244 5.77 -1.37 14.32
C TRP A 244 5.64 -2.89 14.42
N THR A 245 4.82 -3.51 13.56
CA THR A 245 4.80 -4.96 13.32
C THR A 245 5.53 -5.33 12.02
N ASN A 246 5.80 -6.62 11.83
CA ASN A 246 6.69 -7.12 10.77
C ASN A 246 6.01 -8.09 9.79
N ALA A 247 4.87 -8.69 10.14
CA ALA A 247 4.17 -9.63 9.26
C ALA A 247 3.59 -8.89 8.04
N LYS A 248 3.92 -9.31 6.81
CA LYS A 248 3.26 -8.76 5.61
C LYS A 248 1.89 -9.43 5.46
N GLN A 249 0.90 -8.84 6.12
CA GLN A 249 -0.52 -9.12 5.88
C GLN A 249 -0.96 -8.38 4.62
N GLU A 250 -1.86 -8.96 3.83
CA GLU A 250 -2.38 -8.41 2.57
C GLU A 250 -3.80 -8.94 2.30
N ILE A 251 -4.67 -8.11 1.72
CA ILE A 251 -5.96 -8.52 1.16
C ILE A 251 -5.72 -9.56 0.06
N SER A 252 -6.25 -10.78 0.24
CA SER A 252 -5.98 -11.85 -0.73
C SER A 252 -6.75 -11.63 -2.03
N LYS A 253 -6.05 -11.23 -3.10
CA LYS A 253 -6.65 -11.09 -4.43
C LYS A 253 -7.29 -12.39 -4.95
N ASP A 254 -6.74 -13.54 -4.60
CA ASP A 254 -7.05 -14.87 -5.14
C ASP A 254 -8.11 -15.69 -4.37
N GLU A 255 -8.35 -15.41 -3.08
CA GLU A 255 -9.29 -16.19 -2.26
C GLU A 255 -10.69 -15.54 -2.19
N LEU A 256 -11.70 -16.39 -1.99
CA LEU A 256 -13.11 -16.00 -1.91
C LEU A 256 -13.37 -14.98 -0.80
N LEU A 257 -14.03 -13.86 -1.15
CA LEU A 257 -14.25 -12.69 -0.28
C LEU A 257 -12.95 -12.07 0.27
N ASN A 258 -11.84 -12.26 -0.43
CA ASN A 258 -10.57 -11.56 -0.29
C ASN A 258 -10.06 -11.36 1.16
N PRO A 259 -10.11 -12.37 2.06
CA PRO A 259 -9.65 -12.23 3.44
C PRO A 259 -8.21 -11.74 3.53
N ILE A 260 -7.90 -11.00 4.59
CA ILE A 260 -6.51 -10.61 4.85
C ILE A 260 -5.72 -11.85 5.27
N LYS A 261 -4.58 -12.11 4.62
CA LYS A 261 -3.68 -13.24 4.86
C LYS A 261 -2.22 -12.79 4.89
N GLN A 262 -1.32 -13.61 5.41
CA GLN A 262 0.11 -13.29 5.40
C GLN A 262 0.78 -13.82 4.12
N ASP A 263 1.52 -12.97 3.42
CA ASP A 263 2.32 -13.26 2.21
C ASP A 263 3.25 -14.47 2.44
N ILE A 264 3.36 -15.37 1.46
CA ILE A 264 4.13 -16.62 1.54
C ILE A 264 5.31 -16.60 0.55
N LYS A 265 6.48 -16.20 1.04
CA LYS A 265 7.73 -16.14 0.27
C LYS A 265 8.50 -17.46 0.38
N LYS A 266 8.60 -18.21 -0.73
CA LYS A 266 9.30 -19.52 -0.82
C LYS A 266 8.77 -20.57 0.19
N GLY A 267 7.44 -20.65 0.35
CA GLY A 267 6.80 -21.62 1.25
C GLY A 267 6.94 -21.28 2.74
N LYS A 268 7.28 -20.03 3.08
CA LYS A 268 7.34 -19.52 4.45
C LYS A 268 6.65 -18.17 4.54
N LEU A 269 6.05 -17.90 5.69
CA LEU A 269 5.46 -16.60 6.03
C LEU A 269 6.49 -15.48 5.88
N ARG A 270 6.13 -14.41 5.15
CA ARG A 270 6.99 -13.25 4.89
C ARG A 270 6.88 -12.25 6.04
N PHE A 271 8.03 -11.84 6.55
CA PHE A 271 8.16 -10.77 7.53
C PHE A 271 9.14 -9.71 7.00
N VAL A 272 8.71 -8.45 6.93
CA VAL A 272 9.58 -7.31 6.61
C VAL A 272 10.58 -7.10 7.75
N ARG A 273 11.83 -6.76 7.42
CA ARG A 273 12.95 -6.74 8.37
C ARG A 273 13.16 -5.34 8.94
N ASN A 274 13.61 -5.27 10.20
CA ASN A 274 13.90 -4.00 10.87
C ASN A 274 15.12 -3.33 10.22
N CYS A 275 14.92 -2.24 9.50
CA CYS A 275 15.95 -1.50 8.78
C CYS A 275 16.27 -0.24 9.57
N PHE A 276 17.42 -0.19 10.24
CA PHE A 276 17.75 0.88 11.20
C PHE A 276 17.61 2.28 10.57
N PRO A 277 16.89 3.23 11.21
CA PRO A 277 16.34 3.21 12.58
C PRO A 277 14.91 2.65 12.72
N HIS A 278 14.31 2.11 11.66
CA HIS A 278 12.89 1.75 11.57
C HIS A 278 12.57 0.33 12.06
N LYS A 279 11.67 0.21 13.05
CA LYS A 279 11.10 -1.09 13.48
C LYS A 279 9.83 -1.38 12.67
N GLY A 280 9.82 -2.49 11.95
CA GLY A 280 8.66 -2.94 11.17
C GLY A 280 8.15 -1.88 10.19
N TYR A 281 6.85 -1.84 9.98
CA TYR A 281 6.17 -0.76 9.25
C TYR A 281 6.07 0.51 10.10
N LEU A 282 6.30 1.68 9.49
CA LEU A 282 6.32 2.98 10.18
C LEU A 282 4.93 3.61 10.40
N TRP A 283 3.90 3.09 9.73
CA TRP A 283 2.52 3.59 9.75
C TRP A 283 1.57 2.45 10.10
N ASN A 284 0.29 2.76 10.35
CA ASN A 284 -0.73 1.74 10.11
C ASN A 284 -0.84 1.61 8.59
N TYR A 285 -0.58 0.42 8.06
CA TYR A 285 -0.49 0.18 6.63
C TYR A 285 -1.63 -0.71 6.17
N GLY A 286 -2.07 -0.50 4.94
CA GLY A 286 -3.08 -1.30 4.25
C GLY A 286 -3.59 -0.54 3.04
N ALA A 287 -4.82 -0.80 2.59
CA ALA A 287 -5.28 -0.34 1.28
C ALA A 287 -6.62 0.41 1.32
N PHE A 288 -6.94 1.10 0.22
CA PHE A 288 -8.29 1.58 -0.07
C PHE A 288 -9.13 0.49 -0.75
N PRO A 289 -10.32 0.15 -0.23
CA PRO A 289 -11.23 -0.76 -0.90
C PRO A 289 -11.78 -0.10 -2.17
N GLN A 290 -12.23 -0.90 -3.14
CA GLN A 290 -12.81 -0.39 -4.39
C GLN A 290 -11.85 0.51 -5.21
N THR A 291 -10.55 0.21 -5.15
CA THR A 291 -9.49 0.81 -5.99
C THR A 291 -8.59 -0.30 -6.55
N TRP A 292 -7.93 -0.09 -7.69
CA TRP A 292 -7.04 -1.10 -8.30
C TRP A 292 -6.00 -0.46 -9.23
N GLU A 293 -4.73 -0.84 -9.06
CA GLU A 293 -3.60 -0.42 -9.91
C GLU A 293 -3.55 -1.30 -11.18
N ASP A 294 -4.23 -0.89 -12.25
CA ASP A 294 -4.47 -1.69 -13.47
C ASP A 294 -3.16 -2.09 -14.18
N PRO A 295 -2.73 -3.37 -14.14
CA PRO A 295 -1.45 -3.81 -14.70
C PRO A 295 -1.45 -3.85 -16.23
N ASN A 296 -2.57 -3.51 -16.88
CA ASN A 296 -2.68 -3.39 -18.33
C ASN A 296 -2.40 -1.97 -18.82
N VAL A 297 -2.46 -0.98 -17.93
CA VAL A 297 -2.14 0.44 -18.18
C VAL A 297 -0.65 0.68 -17.88
N ILE A 298 -0.05 1.70 -18.50
CA ILE A 298 1.27 2.23 -18.12
C ILE A 298 1.04 3.66 -17.64
N HIS A 299 1.34 3.96 -16.38
CA HIS A 299 1.08 5.28 -15.81
C HIS A 299 2.09 6.30 -16.36
N PRO A 300 1.64 7.49 -16.80
CA PRO A 300 2.51 8.47 -17.44
C PRO A 300 3.55 9.10 -16.50
N GLU A 301 3.41 8.96 -15.19
CA GLU A 301 4.32 9.47 -14.16
C GLU A 301 5.55 8.58 -13.97
N THR A 302 5.32 7.28 -13.76
CA THR A 302 6.35 6.28 -13.45
C THR A 302 6.95 5.63 -14.69
N LYS A 303 6.19 5.60 -15.80
CA LYS A 303 6.44 4.79 -17.02
C LYS A 303 6.41 3.27 -16.78
N ALA A 304 5.85 2.85 -15.64
CA ALA A 304 5.63 1.45 -15.28
C ALA A 304 4.13 1.10 -15.35
N LYS A 305 3.82 -0.19 -15.25
CA LYS A 305 2.44 -0.72 -15.09
C LYS A 305 1.98 -0.59 -13.65
N GLY A 306 0.68 -0.65 -13.36
CA GLY A 306 0.21 -0.89 -11.99
C GLY A 306 0.66 -2.26 -11.46
N ASP A 307 0.85 -2.39 -10.15
CA ASP A 307 1.28 -3.62 -9.47
C ASP A 307 0.18 -4.70 -9.32
N ASN A 308 -1.02 -4.43 -9.85
CA ASN A 308 -2.21 -5.27 -9.78
C ASN A 308 -2.86 -5.38 -8.38
N ASP A 309 -2.50 -4.56 -7.39
CA ASP A 309 -3.09 -4.52 -6.05
C ASP A 309 -4.12 -3.38 -5.86
N PRO A 310 -4.88 -3.34 -4.75
CA PRO A 310 -5.68 -2.19 -4.36
C PRO A 310 -4.75 -1.05 -3.88
N LEU A 311 -5.17 0.21 -4.07
CA LEU A 311 -4.32 1.39 -3.86
C LEU A 311 -3.84 1.51 -2.41
N ASP A 312 -2.53 1.62 -2.23
CA ASP A 312 -1.84 1.47 -0.95
C ASP A 312 -1.87 2.73 -0.06
N VAL A 313 -1.94 2.53 1.26
CA VAL A 313 -2.27 3.58 2.24
C VAL A 313 -1.38 3.53 3.48
N CYS A 314 -0.78 4.67 3.81
CA CYS A 314 0.02 4.91 5.01
C CYS A 314 -0.72 5.88 5.96
N GLU A 315 -1.28 5.35 7.05
CA GLU A 315 -2.06 6.13 8.03
C GLU A 315 -1.19 6.53 9.24
N ILE A 316 -1.09 7.85 9.45
CA ILE A 316 -0.02 8.49 10.24
C ILE A 316 -0.41 8.89 11.67
N GLY A 317 -1.65 8.63 12.11
CA GLY A 317 -2.18 9.04 13.41
C GLY A 317 -1.55 8.32 14.61
N GLU A 318 -1.70 8.88 15.82
CA GLU A 318 -0.96 8.48 17.02
C GLU A 318 -1.30 7.07 17.54
N LEU A 319 -2.51 6.59 17.26
CA LEU A 319 -2.98 5.25 17.65
C LEU A 319 -2.47 4.17 16.69
N VAL A 320 -2.13 2.99 17.24
CA VAL A 320 -1.80 1.80 16.46
C VAL A 320 -3.10 1.05 16.17
N GLY A 321 -3.36 0.74 14.90
CA GLY A 321 -4.55 0.02 14.46
C GLY A 321 -4.45 -1.51 14.62
N TYR A 322 -5.41 -2.24 14.07
CA TYR A 322 -5.41 -3.71 14.05
C TYR A 322 -5.73 -4.25 12.63
N THR A 323 -5.22 -5.44 12.30
CA THR A 323 -5.50 -6.10 11.02
C THR A 323 -7.00 -6.34 10.84
N GLY A 324 -7.56 -5.90 9.72
CA GLY A 324 -8.99 -5.89 9.43
C GLY A 324 -9.75 -4.65 9.92
N GLN A 325 -9.10 -3.69 10.58
CA GLN A 325 -9.77 -2.47 11.01
C GLN A 325 -10.19 -1.62 9.81
N VAL A 326 -11.47 -1.28 9.73
CA VAL A 326 -11.98 -0.29 8.78
C VAL A 326 -11.92 1.09 9.44
N LYS A 327 -11.01 1.95 8.99
CA LYS A 327 -10.79 3.31 9.54
C LYS A 327 -11.36 4.38 8.62
N GLN A 328 -12.05 5.37 9.16
CA GLN A 328 -12.39 6.59 8.41
C GLN A 328 -11.17 7.51 8.40
N VAL A 329 -10.64 7.79 7.21
CA VAL A 329 -9.42 8.58 7.00
C VAL A 329 -9.66 9.73 6.04
N LYS A 330 -8.78 10.73 6.07
CA LYS A 330 -8.67 11.75 5.02
C LYS A 330 -7.30 11.74 4.35
N VAL A 331 -7.31 11.90 3.04
CA VAL A 331 -6.10 12.02 2.21
C VAL A 331 -5.40 13.35 2.46
N LEU A 332 -4.07 13.29 2.53
CA LEU A 332 -3.14 14.40 2.72
C LEU A 332 -2.14 14.54 1.57
N GLY A 333 -1.73 13.43 0.95
CA GLY A 333 -0.78 13.43 -0.17
C GLY A 333 -0.55 12.02 -0.73
N VAL A 334 0.35 11.87 -1.71
CA VAL A 334 0.72 10.56 -2.30
C VAL A 334 2.17 10.55 -2.75
N MET A 335 2.84 9.40 -2.64
CA MET A 335 4.22 9.19 -3.12
C MET A 335 4.25 8.11 -4.22
N ALA A 336 4.98 8.38 -5.31
CA ALA A 336 5.06 7.50 -6.49
C ALA A 336 6.23 6.52 -6.38
N LEU A 337 6.04 5.37 -5.74
CA LEU A 337 7.07 4.33 -5.66
C LEU A 337 7.16 3.58 -7.00
N LEU A 338 8.38 3.19 -7.35
CA LEU A 338 8.70 2.18 -8.34
C LEU A 338 9.23 0.97 -7.56
N ASP A 339 8.35 0.02 -7.27
CA ASP A 339 8.71 -1.21 -6.56
C ASP A 339 8.89 -2.34 -7.59
N GLU A 340 10.12 -2.87 -7.68
CA GLU A 340 10.48 -3.95 -8.63
C GLU A 340 10.09 -3.73 -10.12
N GLU A 341 10.10 -2.47 -10.59
CA GLU A 341 9.68 -2.00 -11.94
C GLU A 341 8.16 -1.85 -12.15
N GLU A 342 7.35 -1.99 -11.08
CA GLU A 342 5.90 -1.74 -11.08
C GLU A 342 5.57 -0.40 -10.38
N THR A 343 4.44 0.19 -10.75
CA THR A 343 3.89 1.44 -10.19
C THR A 343 3.14 1.13 -8.93
N ASP A 344 3.51 1.83 -7.87
CA ASP A 344 3.03 1.57 -6.54
C ASP A 344 2.79 2.92 -5.84
N TRP A 345 1.54 3.42 -5.87
CA TRP A 345 1.20 4.72 -5.31
C TRP A 345 0.89 4.61 -3.80
N LYS A 346 1.79 5.11 -2.95
CA LYS A 346 1.61 5.14 -1.49
C LYS A 346 0.87 6.42 -1.05
N VAL A 347 -0.42 6.32 -0.74
CA VAL A 347 -1.24 7.45 -0.28
C VAL A 347 -0.97 7.75 1.21
N ILE A 348 -0.70 9.01 1.54
CA ILE A 348 -0.52 9.49 2.91
C ILE A 348 -1.85 10.00 3.45
N VAL A 349 -2.32 9.42 4.56
CA VAL A 349 -3.63 9.71 5.15
C VAL A 349 -3.54 9.86 6.67
N ILE A 350 -4.59 10.40 7.29
CA ILE A 350 -4.78 10.32 8.73
C ILE A 350 -6.23 9.97 9.10
N ASP A 351 -6.40 9.17 10.15
CA ASP A 351 -7.67 8.94 10.84
C ASP A 351 -8.40 10.27 11.16
N VAL A 352 -9.69 10.37 10.85
CA VAL A 352 -10.48 11.57 11.14
C VAL A 352 -10.65 11.84 12.63
N ASN A 353 -10.45 10.82 13.47
CA ASN A 353 -10.58 10.89 14.92
C ASN A 353 -9.27 11.27 15.64
N ASP A 354 -8.15 11.41 14.91
CA ASP A 354 -6.84 11.71 15.48
C ASP A 354 -6.77 13.17 16.04
N PRO A 355 -6.13 13.42 17.20
CA PRO A 355 -5.99 14.77 17.79
C PRO A 355 -5.26 15.82 16.93
N LEU A 356 -4.47 15.39 15.93
CA LEU A 356 -3.84 16.25 14.92
C LEU A 356 -4.66 16.35 13.64
N ALA A 357 -5.66 15.50 13.40
CA ALA A 357 -6.45 15.51 12.17
C ALA A 357 -6.99 16.91 11.82
N PRO A 358 -7.58 17.73 12.72
CA PRO A 358 -8.05 19.07 12.36
C PRO A 358 -6.96 20.01 11.80
N LYS A 359 -5.68 19.75 12.09
CA LYS A 359 -4.51 20.57 11.70
C LYS A 359 -3.83 20.07 10.43
N LEU A 360 -4.10 18.82 10.02
CA LEU A 360 -3.50 18.15 8.88
C LEU A 360 -4.51 18.12 7.72
N ASN A 361 -4.37 18.99 6.73
CA ASN A 361 -5.36 19.16 5.66
C ASN A 361 -4.76 19.06 4.25
N ASP A 362 -3.46 19.31 4.11
CA ASP A 362 -2.65 18.99 2.91
C ASP A 362 -1.23 18.55 3.33
N VAL A 363 -0.38 18.15 2.37
CA VAL A 363 0.93 17.53 2.60
C VAL A 363 1.91 18.41 3.37
N GLU A 364 1.85 19.73 3.18
CA GLU A 364 2.72 20.70 3.86
C GLU A 364 2.42 20.82 5.36
N ASP A 365 1.23 20.39 5.80
CA ASP A 365 0.90 20.31 7.22
C ASP A 365 1.59 19.10 7.88
N VAL A 366 1.84 18.01 7.12
CA VAL A 366 2.51 16.80 7.62
C VAL A 366 3.93 17.12 8.05
N GLU A 367 4.73 17.76 7.20
CA GLU A 367 6.11 18.13 7.55
C GLU A 367 6.15 19.23 8.64
N ARG A 368 5.09 20.05 8.77
CA ARG A 368 4.97 21.06 9.84
C ARG A 368 4.69 20.46 11.22
N HIS A 369 3.92 19.38 11.29
CA HIS A 369 3.46 18.79 12.56
C HIS A 369 4.15 17.45 12.91
N LEU A 370 4.66 16.73 11.92
CA LEU A 370 5.35 15.45 12.00
C LEU A 370 6.70 15.53 11.22
N PRO A 371 7.59 16.48 11.56
CA PRO A 371 8.78 16.79 10.76
C PRO A 371 9.71 15.59 10.58
N GLY A 372 10.17 15.38 9.36
CA GLY A 372 11.00 14.27 8.94
C GLY A 372 10.25 12.97 8.66
N LEU A 373 8.92 12.90 8.88
CA LEU A 373 8.15 11.68 8.62
C LEU A 373 8.16 11.31 7.14
N LEU A 374 7.89 12.26 6.23
CA LEU A 374 7.87 12.00 4.78
C LEU A 374 9.26 11.57 4.26
N ARG A 375 10.34 12.10 4.84
CA ARG A 375 11.71 11.67 4.55
C ARG A 375 11.96 10.23 5.03
N ALA A 376 11.46 9.85 6.20
CA ALA A 376 11.50 8.47 6.68
C ALA A 376 10.64 7.53 5.81
N THR A 377 9.51 7.99 5.27
CA THR A 377 8.69 7.27 4.27
C THR A 377 9.49 6.96 3.01
N ASN A 378 10.15 7.97 2.43
CA ASN A 378 11.03 7.77 1.27
C ASN A 378 12.14 6.75 1.56
N GLU A 379 12.85 6.94 2.68
CA GLU A 379 13.96 6.10 3.12
C GLU A 379 13.53 4.63 3.32
N TRP A 380 12.39 4.40 3.99
CA TRP A 380 11.87 3.06 4.28
C TRP A 380 11.51 2.29 3.01
N PHE A 381 10.69 2.86 2.12
CA PHE A 381 10.26 2.16 0.90
C PHE A 381 11.40 1.91 -0.10
N ARG A 382 12.47 2.71 -0.06
CA ARG A 382 13.71 2.45 -0.80
C ARG A 382 14.42 1.20 -0.28
N ILE A 383 14.56 1.06 1.05
CA ILE A 383 15.48 0.06 1.65
C ILE A 383 14.82 -1.22 2.15
N TYR A 384 13.50 -1.28 2.35
CA TYR A 384 12.84 -2.38 3.09
C TYR A 384 13.02 -3.78 2.46
N LYS A 385 13.24 -3.87 1.15
CA LYS A 385 13.51 -5.12 0.42
C LYS A 385 15.02 -5.49 0.32
N ILE A 386 15.95 -4.60 0.66
CA ILE A 386 17.41 -4.87 0.60
C ILE A 386 17.83 -6.04 1.52
N PRO A 387 17.32 -6.18 2.77
CA PRO A 387 17.57 -7.36 3.62
C PRO A 387 17.14 -8.70 3.02
N ASP A 388 16.23 -8.68 2.05
CA ASP A 388 15.71 -9.83 1.32
C ASP A 388 16.48 -10.12 0.02
N GLY A 389 17.55 -9.37 -0.26
CA GLY A 389 18.43 -9.55 -1.42
C GLY A 389 17.92 -8.92 -2.72
N LYS A 390 17.02 -7.93 -2.62
CA LYS A 390 16.55 -7.10 -3.74
C LYS A 390 17.39 -5.82 -3.88
N PRO A 391 17.36 -5.13 -5.03
CA PRO A 391 17.90 -3.78 -5.16
C PRO A 391 17.17 -2.77 -4.25
N GLU A 392 17.70 -1.56 -4.20
CA GLU A 392 17.00 -0.39 -3.65
C GLU A 392 15.90 0.05 -4.62
N ASN A 393 14.69 0.33 -4.11
CA ASN A 393 13.58 0.82 -4.92
C ASN A 393 13.77 2.31 -5.29
N GLN A 394 13.03 2.78 -6.29
CA GLN A 394 13.12 4.15 -6.78
C GLN A 394 11.80 4.90 -6.60
N PHE A 395 11.83 6.22 -6.70
CA PHE A 395 10.61 7.04 -6.70
C PHE A 395 10.59 7.94 -7.93
N ALA A 396 9.42 8.09 -8.57
CA ALA A 396 9.20 9.20 -9.47
C ALA A 396 9.18 10.54 -8.70
N PHE A 397 9.27 11.66 -9.43
CA PHE A 397 9.37 13.01 -8.84
C PHE A 397 10.50 13.17 -7.80
N THR A 398 11.60 12.41 -7.93
CA THR A 398 12.71 12.39 -6.95
C THR A 398 12.30 12.08 -5.50
N GLY A 399 11.16 11.42 -5.29
CA GLY A 399 10.66 11.09 -3.95
C GLY A 399 9.78 12.17 -3.30
N GLU A 400 9.38 13.19 -4.06
CA GLU A 400 8.42 14.21 -3.62
C GLU A 400 7.05 13.57 -3.28
N CYS A 401 6.54 13.83 -2.07
CA CYS A 401 5.14 13.54 -1.75
C CYS A 401 4.26 14.61 -2.37
N LYS A 402 3.45 14.23 -3.36
CA LYS A 402 2.49 15.12 -4.03
C LYS A 402 1.35 15.47 -3.08
N ASN A 403 0.76 16.65 -3.31
CA ASN A 403 -0.29 17.20 -2.46
C ASN A 403 -1.62 16.43 -2.57
N LYS A 404 -2.54 16.73 -1.66
CA LYS A 404 -3.86 16.12 -1.55
C LYS A 404 -4.65 16.16 -2.84
N LYS A 405 -4.60 17.24 -3.61
CA LYS A 405 -5.32 17.31 -4.89
C LYS A 405 -4.83 16.21 -5.83
N TYR A 406 -3.52 16.08 -5.98
CA TYR A 406 -2.91 15.07 -6.83
C TYR A 406 -3.25 13.65 -6.32
N ALA A 407 -3.18 13.43 -5.02
CA ALA A 407 -3.55 12.16 -4.39
C ALA A 407 -5.02 11.77 -4.66
N MET A 408 -5.96 12.73 -4.59
CA MET A 408 -7.37 12.47 -4.93
C MET A 408 -7.59 12.20 -6.43
N ASP A 409 -6.75 12.73 -7.32
CA ASP A 409 -6.80 12.38 -8.75
C ASP A 409 -6.32 10.93 -8.99
N VAL A 410 -5.25 10.48 -8.31
CA VAL A 410 -4.78 9.08 -8.35
C VAL A 410 -5.81 8.12 -7.75
N VAL A 411 -6.38 8.43 -6.59
CA VAL A 411 -7.46 7.63 -5.98
C VAL A 411 -8.66 7.47 -6.91
N ARG A 412 -9.01 8.52 -7.67
CA ARG A 412 -10.07 8.43 -8.68
C ARG A 412 -9.69 7.52 -9.84
N GLU A 413 -8.46 7.61 -10.37
CA GLU A 413 -7.98 6.73 -11.44
C GLU A 413 -8.04 5.25 -11.05
N ALA A 414 -7.56 4.92 -9.84
CA ALA A 414 -7.62 3.56 -9.30
C ALA A 414 -9.06 3.08 -9.01
N ALA A 415 -9.96 3.98 -8.59
CA ALA A 415 -11.39 3.66 -8.42
C ALA A 415 -12.10 3.43 -9.77
N GLU A 416 -11.80 4.23 -10.79
CA GLU A 416 -12.27 4.03 -12.16
C GLU A 416 -11.71 2.74 -12.78
N ALA A 417 -10.51 2.31 -12.39
CA ALA A 417 -9.96 1.01 -12.75
C ALA A 417 -10.68 -0.16 -12.05
N TRP A 418 -10.98 -0.03 -10.76
CA TRP A 418 -11.77 -1.02 -10.04
C TRP A 418 -13.21 -1.13 -10.58
N ASP A 419 -13.88 -0.04 -10.96
CA ASP A 419 -15.18 -0.12 -11.64
C ASP A 419 -15.10 -1.01 -12.90
N ARG A 420 -14.06 -0.83 -13.73
CA ARG A 420 -13.86 -1.65 -14.92
C ARG A 420 -13.63 -3.12 -14.58
N LEU A 421 -12.86 -3.41 -13.53
CA LEU A 421 -12.64 -4.76 -13.01
C LEU A 421 -13.95 -5.42 -12.53
N ILE A 422 -14.65 -4.80 -11.57
CA ILE A 422 -15.76 -5.42 -10.84
C ILE A 422 -17.04 -5.57 -11.69
N THR A 423 -17.21 -4.72 -12.71
CA THR A 423 -18.29 -4.81 -13.71
C THR A 423 -17.94 -5.71 -14.91
N GLY A 424 -16.71 -6.25 -14.98
CA GLY A 424 -16.25 -7.16 -16.03
C GLY A 424 -15.90 -6.48 -17.37
N LYS A 425 -15.66 -5.15 -17.37
CA LYS A 425 -15.15 -4.40 -18.52
C LYS A 425 -13.66 -4.70 -18.75
N THR A 426 -12.90 -4.90 -17.68
CA THR A 426 -11.54 -5.47 -17.66
C THR A 426 -11.61 -6.92 -17.19
N GLN A 427 -10.73 -7.79 -17.70
CA GLN A 427 -10.66 -9.20 -17.28
C GLN A 427 -9.93 -9.32 -15.93
N PRO A 428 -10.47 -10.03 -14.92
CA PRO A 428 -9.89 -10.08 -13.58
C PRO A 428 -8.65 -10.98 -13.46
N GLY A 429 -8.37 -11.83 -14.45
CA GLY A 429 -7.22 -12.73 -14.44
C GLY A 429 -7.28 -13.73 -13.28
N GLY A 430 -6.47 -13.49 -12.25
CA GLY A 430 -6.44 -14.28 -11.01
C GLY A 430 -7.22 -13.69 -9.83
N ILE A 431 -7.86 -12.52 -10.00
CA ILE A 431 -8.60 -11.86 -8.92
C ILE A 431 -9.97 -12.54 -8.72
N SER A 432 -10.28 -12.91 -7.48
CA SER A 432 -11.61 -13.34 -7.05
C SER A 432 -12.51 -12.13 -6.88
N THR A 433 -13.40 -11.90 -7.85
CA THR A 433 -14.32 -10.75 -7.90
C THR A 433 -15.62 -10.96 -7.11
N THR A 434 -15.76 -12.05 -6.36
CA THR A 434 -16.99 -12.36 -5.61
C THR A 434 -17.27 -11.34 -4.53
N ASN A 435 -18.50 -10.83 -4.49
CA ASN A 435 -18.95 -9.73 -3.64
C ASN A 435 -20.45 -9.86 -3.33
N LEU A 436 -20.95 -9.12 -2.34
CA LEU A 436 -22.35 -9.13 -1.87
C LEU A 436 -23.08 -7.80 -2.12
N THR A 437 -22.37 -6.67 -2.15
CA THR A 437 -22.97 -5.32 -2.15
C THR A 437 -22.96 -4.63 -3.51
N VAL A 438 -22.03 -4.97 -4.41
CA VAL A 438 -21.78 -4.23 -5.67
C VAL A 438 -22.83 -4.57 -6.73
N ALA A 439 -23.88 -3.74 -6.82
CA ALA A 439 -25.08 -4.00 -7.62
C ALA A 439 -24.83 -4.32 -9.11
N GLU A 440 -23.87 -3.63 -9.74
CA GLU A 440 -23.52 -3.80 -11.16
C GLU A 440 -22.50 -4.93 -11.42
N SER A 441 -22.11 -5.70 -10.41
CA SER A 441 -21.12 -6.77 -10.56
C SER A 441 -21.72 -8.08 -11.06
N GLN A 442 -21.13 -8.62 -12.12
CA GLN A 442 -21.46 -9.95 -12.66
C GLN A 442 -21.08 -11.10 -11.71
N SER A 443 -20.26 -10.83 -10.71
CA SER A 443 -19.78 -11.79 -9.70
C SER A 443 -20.48 -11.63 -8.34
N ARG A 444 -21.56 -10.82 -8.28
CA ARG A 444 -22.33 -10.60 -7.07
C ARG A 444 -23.11 -11.85 -6.66
N VAL A 445 -23.07 -12.19 -5.38
CA VAL A 445 -23.81 -13.30 -4.76
C VAL A 445 -24.65 -12.82 -3.57
N THR A 446 -25.64 -13.61 -3.17
CA THR A 446 -26.35 -13.43 -1.89
C THR A 446 -25.69 -14.23 -0.76
N PRO A 447 -25.89 -13.89 0.53
CA PRO A 447 -25.23 -14.59 1.65
C PRO A 447 -25.50 -16.10 1.70
N ASP A 448 -26.67 -16.55 1.24
CA ASP A 448 -27.10 -17.94 1.14
C ASP A 448 -26.43 -18.72 -0.01
N GLN A 449 -25.80 -18.02 -0.96
CA GLN A 449 -25.03 -18.62 -2.07
C GLN A 449 -23.55 -18.83 -1.70
N LEU A 450 -23.09 -18.30 -0.56
CA LEU A 450 -21.72 -18.52 -0.09
C LEU A 450 -21.50 -19.97 0.35
N PRO A 451 -20.37 -20.60 0.01
CA PRO A 451 -20.00 -21.89 0.60
C PRO A 451 -19.75 -21.73 2.12
N PRO A 452 -19.87 -22.81 2.91
CA PRO A 452 -19.66 -22.76 4.36
C PRO A 452 -18.24 -22.29 4.73
N LEU A 453 -18.11 -21.02 5.10
CA LEU A 453 -16.88 -20.46 5.66
C LEU A 453 -16.69 -20.96 7.11
N PRO A 454 -15.45 -21.20 7.57
CA PRO A 454 -15.20 -21.59 8.95
C PRO A 454 -15.75 -20.55 9.96
N ALA A 455 -16.06 -21.01 11.16
CA ALA A 455 -16.46 -20.13 12.26
C ALA A 455 -15.25 -19.36 12.82
N HIS A 456 -15.52 -18.19 13.43
CA HIS A 456 -14.52 -17.38 14.12
C HIS A 456 -13.75 -18.20 15.19
N GLN A 457 -12.44 -17.99 15.27
CA GLN A 457 -11.50 -18.63 16.18
C GLN A 457 -10.58 -17.59 16.84
N GLU A 458 -10.80 -17.28 18.11
CA GLU A 458 -9.89 -16.42 18.88
C GLU A 458 -8.75 -17.26 19.46
N LEU A 459 -7.77 -17.56 18.62
CA LEU A 459 -6.57 -18.34 18.98
C LEU A 459 -5.38 -17.42 19.30
N PRO A 460 -4.52 -17.79 20.27
CA PRO A 460 -3.32 -17.03 20.57
C PRO A 460 -2.36 -17.03 19.36
N ALA A 461 -1.65 -15.92 19.17
CA ALA A 461 -0.65 -15.80 18.12
C ALA A 461 0.52 -16.79 18.32
N GLU A 462 0.92 -17.45 17.25
CA GLU A 462 2.09 -18.33 17.24
C GLU A 462 3.40 -17.54 17.31
N LYS A 463 4.47 -18.22 17.71
CA LYS A 463 5.78 -17.59 17.95
C LYS A 463 6.46 -17.20 16.64
N ILE A 464 6.67 -15.89 16.45
CA ILE A 464 7.57 -15.36 15.43
C ILE A 464 9.01 -15.84 15.72
N ASP A 465 9.74 -16.21 14.68
CA ASP A 465 11.16 -16.58 14.78
C ASP A 465 12.03 -15.39 15.20
N ALA A 466 12.94 -15.60 16.15
CA ALA A 466 13.76 -14.54 16.75
C ALA A 466 14.73 -13.86 15.76
N SER A 467 14.92 -14.39 14.54
CA SER A 467 15.67 -13.66 13.50
C SER A 467 14.92 -12.45 12.95
N ILE A 468 13.61 -12.31 13.20
CA ILE A 468 12.83 -11.12 12.79
C ILE A 468 13.20 -9.90 13.64
N ASP A 469 13.61 -10.07 14.90
CA ASP A 469 14.11 -9.00 15.78
C ASP A 469 15.43 -8.38 15.28
N LYS A 470 16.14 -9.04 14.35
CA LYS A 470 17.41 -8.56 13.82
C LYS A 470 17.25 -7.20 13.14
N TRP A 471 18.01 -6.22 13.64
CA TRP A 471 18.29 -4.97 12.98
C TRP A 471 19.29 -5.12 11.83
N PHE A 472 18.95 -4.54 10.68
CA PHE A 472 19.81 -4.40 9.52
C PHE A 472 20.25 -2.94 9.41
N PHE A 473 21.57 -2.71 9.43
CA PHE A 473 22.17 -1.39 9.23
C PHE A 473 22.49 -1.27 7.75
N ILE A 474 21.66 -0.52 7.03
CA ILE A 474 21.78 -0.33 5.58
C ILE A 474 22.44 1.02 5.35
N SER A 475 23.72 1.00 4.99
CA SER A 475 24.39 2.19 4.48
C SER A 475 23.83 2.51 3.10
N GLY A 476 23.09 3.61 2.96
CA GLY A 476 22.77 4.15 1.64
C GLY A 476 24.07 4.41 0.86
N ALA A 477 24.07 4.12 -0.44
CA ALA A 477 25.20 4.48 -1.29
C ALA A 477 25.34 6.01 -1.31
N ALA A 478 26.52 6.52 -0.95
CA ALA A 478 26.80 7.95 -1.01
C ALA A 478 26.63 8.42 -2.46
N SER A 479 25.60 9.25 -2.68
CA SER A 479 25.15 9.75 -3.98
C SER A 479 25.59 11.19 -4.17
#